data_AF-A0AA37V216-F1
#
_entry.id   AF-A0AA37V216-F1
#
_cell.length_a   1.000
_cell.length_b   1.000
_cell.length_c   1.000
_cell.angle_alpha   90.00
_cell.angle_beta   90.00
_cell.angle_gamma   90.00
#
_symmetry.space_group_name_H-M   'P 1'
#
loop_
_entity.id
_entity.type
_entity.pdbx_description
1 polymer ?
#
loop_
_entity_poly.entity_id
_entity_poly.type
_entity_poly.pdbx_seq_one_letter_code
_entity_poly.pdbx_strand_id
1 'polypeptide(L)'
;MAHDSHDAHGAGDHGHGAGHGAHHAHHPTAGTYVKVGIFLTVITIVEVYAYYIPSFVASAYFVPALLIMSAVKFFTVVSVYMHLKYDHRLFRALFTGPFIVAGLTLIGLMFLFGHLSIRLGLLT
;
A
#
# COMPACT_ATOMS: atom_id res chain seq x y z
N MET A 1 34.53 -63.83 -35.21
CA MET A 1 35.07 -63.84 -33.83
C MET A 1 35.63 -62.44 -33.60
N ALA A 2 35.04 -61.50 -32.86
CA ALA A 2 33.98 -61.45 -31.85
C ALA A 2 33.18 -60.13 -32.12
N HIS A 3 31.87 -59.96 -31.97
CA HIS A 3 30.89 -60.29 -30.92
C HIS A 3 31.16 -59.60 -29.57
N ASP A 4 30.19 -58.75 -29.19
CA ASP A 4 29.90 -58.18 -27.87
C ASP A 4 30.97 -57.26 -27.26
N SER A 5 30.67 -56.25 -26.45
CA SER A 5 29.53 -55.96 -25.55
C SER A 5 29.56 -54.45 -25.29
N HIS A 6 28.43 -53.75 -25.38
CA HIS A 6 27.71 -53.27 -24.18
C HIS A 6 28.62 -53.00 -22.98
N ASP A 7 28.97 -51.73 -22.76
CA ASP A 7 29.39 -51.26 -21.44
C ASP A 7 28.75 -49.90 -21.13
N ALA A 8 27.70 -50.01 -20.32
CA ALA A 8 27.30 -49.08 -19.27
C ALA A 8 27.06 -47.60 -19.66
N HIS A 9 25.89 -47.35 -20.27
CA HIS A 9 25.10 -46.20 -19.84
C HIS A 9 24.76 -46.39 -18.35
N GLY A 10 25.60 -45.82 -17.50
CA GLY A 10 25.32 -45.70 -16.07
C GLY A 10 24.02 -44.94 -15.90
N ALA A 11 22.97 -45.68 -15.51
CA ALA A 11 21.75 -45.14 -14.98
C ALA A 11 22.07 -44.36 -13.70
N GLY A 12 22.37 -43.08 -13.86
CA GLY A 12 22.21 -42.08 -12.81
C GLY A 12 20.73 -41.79 -12.69
N ASP A 13 20.06 -42.60 -11.87
CA ASP A 13 18.80 -42.28 -11.22
C ASP A 13 18.89 -40.86 -10.64
N HIS A 14 18.41 -39.87 -11.39
CA HIS A 14 18.09 -38.57 -10.84
C HIS A 14 16.80 -38.72 -10.08
N GLY A 15 16.92 -39.38 -8.92
CA GLY A 15 15.91 -39.44 -7.90
C GLY A 15 15.39 -38.03 -7.67
N HIS A 16 14.06 -37.92 -7.73
CA HIS A 16 13.33 -36.79 -7.19
C HIS A 16 13.60 -36.72 -5.68
N GLY A 17 14.73 -36.12 -5.33
CA GLY A 17 15.10 -35.73 -3.98
C GLY A 17 14.14 -34.66 -3.52
N ALA A 18 13.09 -35.09 -2.84
CA ALA A 18 12.41 -34.28 -1.86
C ALA A 18 13.45 -33.76 -0.85
N GLY A 19 13.52 -32.44 -0.72
CA GLY A 19 14.25 -31.76 0.35
C GLY A 19 15.57 -31.13 -0.08
N HIS A 20 15.51 -29.86 -0.49
CA HIS A 20 16.57 -28.88 -0.21
C HIS A 20 15.90 -27.58 0.24
N GLY A 21 15.66 -27.48 1.54
CA GLY A 21 15.52 -26.18 2.17
C GLY A 21 16.89 -25.52 2.16
N ALA A 22 17.05 -24.43 1.40
CA ALA A 22 18.12 -23.45 1.58
C ALA A 22 17.85 -22.24 0.67
N HIS A 23 17.27 -21.19 1.25
CA HIS A 23 17.77 -19.81 1.24
C HIS A 23 16.63 -18.80 1.37
N HIS A 24 16.51 -18.28 2.58
CA HIS A 24 15.75 -17.08 2.92
C HIS A 24 16.28 -15.87 2.13
N ALA A 25 15.72 -15.63 0.95
CA ALA A 25 15.87 -14.34 0.28
C ALA A 25 14.80 -13.39 0.83
N HIS A 26 15.26 -12.40 1.58
CA HIS A 26 14.50 -11.36 2.29
C HIS A 26 13.86 -10.34 1.31
N HIS A 27 13.00 -10.82 0.40
CA HIS A 27 12.19 -9.96 -0.47
C HIS A 27 10.70 -10.28 -0.21
N PRO A 28 9.84 -9.26 0.02
CA PRO A 28 8.41 -9.48 0.19
C PRO A 28 7.86 -10.19 -1.06
N THR A 29 7.46 -11.45 -0.88
CA THR A 29 6.90 -12.30 -1.93
C THR A 29 5.68 -11.60 -2.56
N ALA A 30 5.46 -11.78 -3.88
CA ALA A 30 4.31 -11.23 -4.62
C ALA A 30 2.96 -11.39 -3.89
N GLY A 31 2.79 -12.45 -3.10
CA GLY A 31 1.60 -12.67 -2.26
C GLY A 31 1.31 -11.59 -1.21
N THR A 32 2.33 -10.87 -0.71
CA THR A 32 2.15 -9.76 0.23
C THR A 32 1.43 -8.60 -0.43
N TYR A 33 1.84 -8.24 -1.65
CA TYR A 33 1.21 -7.17 -2.42
C TYR A 33 -0.23 -7.52 -2.76
N VAL A 34 -0.49 -8.75 -3.20
CA VAL A 34 -1.86 -9.22 -3.50
C VAL A 34 -2.77 -9.12 -2.28
N LYS A 35 -2.31 -9.58 -1.10
CA LYS A 35 -3.09 -9.50 0.14
C LYS A 35 -3.41 -8.04 0.51
N VAL A 36 -2.44 -7.14 0.38
CA VAL A 36 -2.64 -5.71 0.64
C VAL A 36 -3.56 -5.07 -0.41
N GLY A 37 -3.46 -5.47 -1.67
CA GLY A 37 -4.37 -5.02 -2.74
C GLY A 37 -5.82 -5.40 -2.46
N ILE A 38 -6.07 -6.65 -2.06
CA ILE A 38 -7.41 -7.10 -1.65
C ILE A 38 -7.93 -6.26 -0.49
N PHE A 39 -7.11 -5.98 0.53
CA PHE A 39 -7.49 -5.12 1.64
C PHE A 39 -7.90 -3.71 1.17
N LEU A 40 -7.11 -3.08 0.29
CA LEU A 40 -7.46 -1.78 -0.30
C LEU A 40 -8.77 -1.83 -1.09
N THR A 41 -8.97 -2.88 -1.89
CA THR A 41 -10.19 -3.07 -2.67
C THR A 41 -11.41 -3.18 -1.76
N VAL A 42 -11.32 -3.93 -0.66
CA VAL A 42 -12.40 -4.03 0.33
C VAL A 42 -12.73 -2.66 0.91
N ILE A 43 -11.73 -1.88 1.33
CA ILE A 43 -12.00 -0.52 1.83
C ILE A 43 -12.67 0.34 0.75
N THR A 44 -12.25 0.22 -0.52
CA THR A 44 -12.88 0.97 -1.63
C THR A 44 -14.32 0.56 -1.88
N ILE A 45 -14.65 -0.73 -1.79
CA ILE A 45 -16.04 -1.19 -1.89
C ILE A 45 -16.87 -0.61 -0.74
N VAL A 46 -16.34 -0.64 0.49
CA VAL A 46 -17.01 -0.07 1.66
C VAL A 46 -17.23 1.44 1.48
N GLU A 47 -16.25 2.16 0.95
CA GLU A 47 -16.34 3.60 0.70
C GLU A 47 -17.44 3.92 -0.31
N VAL A 48 -17.47 3.22 -1.43
CA VAL A 48 -18.51 3.36 -2.46
C VAL A 48 -19.88 3.01 -1.88
N TYR A 49 -19.97 1.92 -1.12
CA TYR A 49 -21.21 1.48 -0.48
C TYR A 49 -21.76 2.51 0.51
N ALA A 50 -20.88 3.19 1.26
CA ALA A 50 -21.27 4.23 2.21
C ALA A 50 -22.04 5.39 1.56
N TYR A 51 -21.78 5.70 0.28
CA TYR A 51 -22.55 6.71 -0.46
C TYR A 51 -24.00 6.30 -0.75
N TYR A 52 -24.31 5.00 -0.76
CA TYR A 52 -25.65 4.49 -1.05
C TYR A 52 -26.56 4.42 0.19
N ILE A 53 -26.08 4.86 1.36
CA ILE A 53 -26.85 4.83 2.61
C ILE A 53 -27.29 6.27 2.95
N PRO A 54 -28.55 6.68 2.65
CA PRO A 54 -28.97 8.08 2.80
C PRO A 54 -28.89 8.59 4.24
N SER A 55 -29.18 7.72 5.21
CA SER A 55 -29.09 8.04 6.64
C SER A 55 -27.65 8.29 7.11
N PHE A 56 -26.68 7.63 6.49
CA PHE A 56 -25.27 7.81 6.79
C PHE A 56 -24.73 9.08 6.14
N VAL A 57 -25.08 9.33 4.88
CA VAL A 57 -24.67 10.55 4.15
C VAL A 57 -25.19 11.82 4.82
N ALA A 58 -26.40 11.79 5.38
CA ALA A 58 -26.97 12.91 6.13
C ALA A 58 -26.32 13.15 7.50
N SER A 59 -25.47 12.23 7.97
CA SER A 59 -24.83 12.34 9.29
C SER A 59 -23.56 13.20 9.22
N ALA A 60 -23.27 13.92 10.30
CA ALA A 60 -22.01 14.68 10.45
C ALA A 60 -20.76 13.77 10.45
N TYR A 61 -20.93 12.45 10.66
CA TYR A 61 -19.85 11.47 10.70
C TYR A 61 -19.41 11.00 9.31
N PHE A 62 -20.19 11.28 8.26
CA PHE A 62 -19.91 10.86 6.90
C PHE A 62 -18.54 11.35 6.42
N VAL A 63 -18.32 12.66 6.45
CA VAL A 63 -17.09 13.29 5.95
C VAL A 63 -15.86 12.85 6.75
N PRO A 64 -15.85 12.86 8.10
CA PRO A 64 -14.74 12.34 8.88
C PRO A 64 -14.43 10.86 8.62
N ALA A 65 -15.45 10.01 8.48
CA ALA A 65 -15.26 8.58 8.24
C ALA A 65 -14.57 8.31 6.90
N LEU A 66 -15.00 9.00 5.83
CA LEU A 66 -14.37 8.89 4.52
C LEU A 66 -12.93 9.42 4.52
N LEU A 67 -12.67 10.53 5.24
CA LEU A 67 -11.31 11.04 5.41
C LEU A 67 -10.40 10.03 6.10
N ILE A 68 -10.88 9.37 7.15
CA ILE A 68 -10.12 8.33 7.87
C ILE A 68 -9.84 7.13 6.95
N MET A 69 -10.86 6.64 6.23
CA MET A 69 -10.68 5.53 5.28
C MET A 69 -9.68 5.87 4.17
N SER A 70 -9.72 7.10 3.65
CA SER A 70 -8.77 7.60 2.65
C SER A 70 -7.35 7.72 3.22
N ALA A 71 -7.21 8.22 4.46
CA ALA A 71 -5.92 8.27 5.15
C ALA A 71 -5.32 6.86 5.32
N VAL A 72 -6.11 5.89 5.78
CA VAL A 72 -5.67 4.49 5.94
C VAL A 72 -5.20 3.89 4.62
N LYS A 73 -5.93 4.13 3.53
CA LYS A 73 -5.50 3.71 2.18
C LYS A 73 -4.16 4.35 1.82
N PHE A 74 -4.06 5.67 1.95
CA PHE A 74 -2.85 6.41 1.63
C PHE A 74 -1.63 5.85 2.39
N PHE A 75 -1.72 5.67 3.71
CA PHE A 75 -0.63 5.12 4.51
C PHE A 75 -0.27 3.68 4.09
N THR A 76 -1.27 2.87 3.77
CA THR A 76 -1.04 1.48 3.31
C THR A 76 -0.32 1.46 1.94
N VAL A 77 -0.72 2.32 1.00
CA VAL A 77 -0.05 2.48 -0.30
C VAL A 77 1.38 2.94 -0.11
N VAL A 78 1.59 4.00 0.66
CA VAL A 78 2.91 4.58 0.88
C VAL A 78 3.84 3.59 1.56
N SER A 79 3.37 2.86 2.57
CA SER A 79 4.21 1.92 3.30
C SER A 79 4.57 0.67 2.50
N VAL A 80 3.63 0.08 1.76
CA VAL A 80 3.82 -1.23 1.08
C VAL A 80 4.11 -1.07 -0.41
N TYR A 81 3.31 -0.31 -1.16
CA TYR A 81 3.42 -0.21 -2.61
C TYR A 81 4.49 0.79 -3.08
N MET A 82 4.68 1.88 -2.33
CA MET A 82 5.78 2.83 -2.58
C MET A 82 7.09 2.41 -1.89
N HIS A 83 7.11 1.22 -1.28
CA HIS A 83 8.29 0.59 -0.66
C HIS A 83 8.94 1.37 0.49
N LEU A 84 8.40 2.51 0.95
CA LEU A 84 9.00 3.30 2.05
C LEU A 84 9.31 2.47 3.30
N LYS A 85 8.53 1.44 3.61
CA LYS A 85 8.79 0.59 4.78
C LYS A 85 10.08 -0.22 4.63
N TYR A 86 10.42 -0.62 3.42
CA TYR A 86 11.52 -1.53 3.08
C TYR A 86 12.75 -0.81 2.50
N ASP A 87 12.58 0.44 2.08
CA ASP A 87 13.62 1.27 1.47
C ASP A 87 14.47 2.07 2.47
N HIS A 88 15.56 2.66 1.96
CA HIS A 88 16.46 3.51 2.74
C HIS A 88 15.76 4.75 3.30
N ARG A 89 16.24 5.25 4.45
CA ARG A 89 15.65 6.42 5.15
C ARG A 89 15.54 7.68 4.28
N LEU A 90 16.37 7.79 3.25
CA LEU A 90 16.36 8.91 2.30
C LEU A 90 15.06 8.98 1.50
N PHE A 91 14.58 7.86 0.95
CA PHE A 91 13.32 7.83 0.19
C PHE A 91 12.12 8.17 1.08
N ARG A 92 12.16 7.73 2.35
CA ARG A 92 11.13 8.07 3.34
C ARG A 92 11.12 9.57 3.64
N ALA A 93 12.28 10.19 3.80
CA ALA A 93 12.41 11.62 4.05
C ALA A 93 11.97 12.46 2.85
N LEU A 94 12.36 12.07 1.63
CA LEU A 94 11.98 12.77 0.39
C LEU A 94 10.47 12.73 0.12
N PHE A 95 9.76 11.71 0.58
CA PHE A 95 8.30 11.66 0.48
C PHE A 95 7.61 12.39 1.66
N THR A 96 8.07 12.14 2.88
CA THR A 96 7.40 12.65 4.09
C THR A 96 7.62 14.15 4.29
N GLY A 97 8.79 14.68 3.91
CA GLY A 97 9.12 16.10 4.02
C GLY A 97 8.14 16.98 3.25
N PRO A 98 8.03 16.83 1.91
CA PRO A 98 7.06 17.57 1.11
C PRO A 98 5.61 17.33 1.54
N PHE A 99 5.25 16.11 1.99
CA PHE A 99 3.91 15.83 2.50
C PHE A 99 3.56 16.65 3.75
N ILE A 100 4.49 16.76 4.70
CA ILE A 100 4.31 17.60 5.90
C ILE A 100 4.21 19.08 5.51
N VAL A 101 5.12 19.55 4.64
CA VAL A 101 5.09 20.94 4.16
C VAL A 101 3.75 21.24 3.48
N ALA A 102 3.29 20.37 2.58
CA ALA A 102 1.99 20.49 1.94
C ALA A 102 0.83 20.53 2.96
N GLY A 103 0.82 19.61 3.93
CA GLY A 103 -0.19 19.60 4.99
C GLY A 103 -0.22 20.88 5.82
N LEU A 104 0.96 21.37 6.23
CA LEU A 104 1.09 22.63 6.97
C LEU A 104 0.66 23.83 6.13
N THR A 105 1.04 23.88 4.84
CA THR A 105 0.61 24.95 3.95
C THR A 105 -0.90 24.97 3.76
N LEU A 106 -1.53 23.80 3.62
CA LEU A 106 -2.98 23.68 3.47
C LEU A 106 -3.71 24.14 4.73
N ILE A 107 -3.26 23.72 5.91
CA ILE A 107 -3.80 24.17 7.20
C ILE A 107 -3.60 25.69 7.38
N GLY A 108 -2.41 26.20 7.05
CA GLY A 108 -2.08 27.62 7.13
C GLY A 108 -2.95 28.48 6.20
N LEU A 109 -3.19 28.01 4.97
CA LEU A 109 -4.08 28.68 4.01
C LEU A 109 -5.54 28.63 4.47
N MET A 110 -6.03 27.49 4.98
CA MET A 110 -7.38 27.44 5.57
C MET A 110 -7.54 28.41 6.74
N PHE A 111 -6.53 28.55 7.60
CA PHE A 111 -6.56 29.50 8.71
C PHE A 111 -6.52 30.96 8.23
N LEU A 112 -5.63 31.29 7.29
CA LEU A 112 -5.48 32.63 6.74
C LEU A 112 -6.75 33.08 6.01
N PHE A 113 -7.27 32.27 5.08
CA PHE A 113 -8.48 32.61 4.33
C PHE A 113 -9.73 32.54 5.20
N GLY A 114 -9.78 31.63 6.18
CA GLY A 114 -10.86 31.61 7.17
C GLY A 114 -10.93 32.91 7.97
N HIS A 115 -9.80 33.37 8.50
CA HIS A 115 -9.74 34.63 9.24
C HIS A 115 -10.04 35.85 8.35
N LEU A 116 -9.54 35.87 7.11
CA LEU A 116 -9.81 36.93 6.15
C LEU A 116 -11.31 36.99 5.78
N SER A 117 -11.94 35.83 5.53
CA SER A 117 -13.36 35.73 5.20
C SER A 117 -14.26 36.21 6.33
N ILE A 118 -13.95 35.85 7.58
CA ILE A 118 -14.72 36.29 8.75
C ILE A 118 -14.61 37.81 8.92
N ARG A 119 -13.42 38.39 8.70
CA ARG A 119 -13.20 39.84 8.80
C ARG A 119 -13.96 40.61 7.72
N LEU A 120 -13.89 40.16 6.46
CA LEU A 120 -14.60 40.83 5.36
C LEU A 120 -16.12 40.72 5.49
N GLY A 121 -16.64 39.56 5.92
CA GLY A 121 -18.07 39.37 6.14
C GLY A 121 -18.65 40.16 7.33
N LEU A 122 -17.80 40.70 8.21
CA LEU A 122 -18.21 41.59 9.30
C LEU A 122 -18.24 43.08 8.87
N LEU A 123 -17.67 43.40 7.70
CA LEU A 123 -17.55 44.75 7.15
C LEU A 123 -18.62 45.07 6.07
N THR A 124 -19.45 44.08 5.72
CA THR A 124 -20.57 44.16 4.76
C THR A 124 -21.89 43.93 5.46
#